data_AF-A0A2W4M845-F1
#
_entry.id   AF-A0A2W4M845-F1
#
_cell.length_a   1.000
_cell.length_b   1.000
_cell.length_c   1.000
_cell.angle_alpha   90.00
_cell.angle_beta   90.00
_cell.angle_gamma   90.00
#
_symmetry.space_group_name_H-M   'P 1'
#
loop_
_entity.id
_entity.type
_entity.pdbx_description
1 polymer ?
#
loop_
_entity_poly.entity_id
_entity_poly.type
_entity_poly.pdbx_seq_one_letter_code
_entity_poly.pdbx_strand_id
1 'polypeptide(L)'
;MAPAAPWTLSHSGGYAALAQGSAARRHACGDLRLGIDLEWHRPRDFTSLADFAFSAEERVALRGMSAARRAAHFYRLWVMKEALAKALDLPLLEALAHCTFTCHEGVWRGAVPCERPWAVFLYEPRAGLSLALAASTARPLAAPRVYEWPPGRPGTWPMQRLSGAGAASGERCAPPAMRQDPTESATCDSAYSHPGPPVTALRPDA
;
A
#
# COMPACT_ATOMS: atom_id res chain seq x y z
N MET A 1 30.12 14.37 -2.51
CA MET A 1 29.92 13.00 -1.98
C MET A 1 28.97 12.27 -2.93
N ALA A 2 29.29 11.07 -3.41
CA ALA A 2 28.33 10.31 -4.23
C ALA A 2 27.18 9.84 -3.32
N PRO A 3 25.91 9.86 -3.76
CA PRO A 3 24.81 9.33 -2.96
C PRO A 3 25.05 7.85 -2.63
N ALA A 4 24.70 7.46 -1.41
CA ALA A 4 24.78 6.07 -0.96
C ALA A 4 23.80 5.20 -1.77
N ALA A 5 24.14 3.92 -1.94
CA ALA A 5 23.22 2.97 -2.58
C ALA A 5 21.91 2.88 -1.77
N PRO A 6 20.73 2.85 -2.42
CA PRO A 6 19.48 2.64 -1.70
C PRO A 6 19.48 1.26 -1.06
N TRP A 7 18.93 1.16 0.14
CA TRP A 7 18.73 -0.10 0.84
C TRP A 7 17.42 -0.05 1.63
N THR A 8 16.88 -1.22 1.95
CA THR A 8 15.62 -1.37 2.66
C THR A 8 15.63 -2.70 3.43
N LEU A 9 14.94 -2.74 4.57
CA LEU A 9 14.93 -3.86 5.50
C LEU A 9 13.48 -4.19 5.90
N SER A 10 13.16 -5.46 6.07
CA SER A 10 11.95 -5.92 6.76
C SER A 10 12.28 -7.16 7.60
N HIS A 11 11.49 -7.43 8.62
CA HIS A 11 11.65 -8.60 9.47
C HIS A 11 10.31 -9.11 9.98
N SER A 12 10.16 -10.43 10.06
CA SER A 12 8.97 -11.07 10.62
C SER A 12 9.29 -12.49 11.05
N GLY A 13 8.67 -12.95 12.14
CA GLY A 13 8.78 -14.33 12.61
C GLY A 13 10.21 -14.85 12.87
N GLY A 14 11.14 -13.99 13.32
CA GLY A 14 12.54 -14.37 13.56
C GLY A 14 13.43 -14.33 12.31
N TYR A 15 12.90 -13.89 11.18
CA TYR A 15 13.63 -13.69 9.93
C TYR A 15 13.79 -12.20 9.63
N ALA A 16 14.86 -11.87 8.91
CA ALA A 16 15.08 -10.54 8.36
C ALA A 16 15.45 -10.64 6.88
N ALA A 17 15.03 -9.64 6.10
CA ALA A 17 15.37 -9.49 4.70
C ALA A 17 15.92 -8.08 4.46
N LEU A 18 17.06 -8.00 3.79
CA LEU A 18 17.71 -6.77 3.38
C LEU A 18 17.81 -6.75 1.86
N ALA A 19 17.40 -5.67 1.22
CA ALA A 19 17.71 -5.40 -0.18
C ALA A 19 18.63 -4.18 -0.29
N GLN A 20 19.58 -4.27 -1.23
CA GLN A 20 20.55 -3.22 -1.50
C GLN A 20 20.69 -3.03 -3.01
N GLY A 21 20.59 -1.77 -3.46
CA GLY A 21 20.86 -1.36 -4.83
C GLY A 21 22.36 -1.28 -5.12
N SER A 22 22.73 -1.23 -6.40
CA SER A 22 24.12 -0.97 -6.77
C SER A 22 24.37 0.54 -6.89
N ALA A 23 25.39 1.07 -6.19
CA ALA A 23 25.87 2.46 -6.35
C ALA A 23 26.68 2.69 -7.65
N ALA A 24 26.86 1.66 -8.49
CA ALA A 24 27.95 1.60 -9.46
C ALA A 24 27.88 2.60 -10.64
N ARG A 25 26.87 3.47 -10.74
CA ARG A 25 26.87 4.55 -11.73
C ARG A 25 26.51 5.89 -11.08
N ARG A 26 27.54 6.73 -10.90
CA ARG A 26 27.51 8.07 -10.27
C ARG A 26 26.53 9.07 -10.91
N HIS A 27 25.90 8.73 -12.04
CA HIS A 27 24.90 9.54 -12.73
C HIS A 27 23.48 8.94 -12.73
N ALA A 28 23.25 7.80 -12.04
CA ALA A 28 21.96 7.08 -12.03
C ALA A 28 21.47 6.74 -10.60
N CYS A 29 22.22 7.13 -9.57
CA CYS A 29 21.96 6.72 -8.20
C CYS A 29 20.76 7.45 -7.54
N GLY A 30 20.15 8.41 -8.24
CA GLY A 30 18.89 9.04 -7.82
C GLY A 30 17.63 8.34 -8.34
N ASP A 31 17.77 7.39 -9.29
CA ASP A 31 16.61 6.83 -9.98
C ASP A 31 16.08 5.52 -9.39
N LEU A 32 16.85 4.82 -8.57
CA LEU A 32 16.41 3.55 -8.00
C LEU A 32 15.78 3.77 -6.63
N ARG A 33 14.49 3.48 -6.53
CA ARG A 33 13.82 3.35 -5.23
C ARG A 33 13.57 1.88 -4.94
N LEU A 34 13.77 1.47 -3.70
CA LEU A 34 13.64 0.08 -3.24
C LEU A 34 12.74 0.02 -2.01
N GLY A 35 11.94 -1.03 -1.93
CA GLY A 35 11.19 -1.39 -0.73
C GLY A 35 11.12 -2.89 -0.60
N ILE A 36 11.37 -3.42 0.59
CA ILE A 36 11.27 -4.85 0.87
C ILE A 36 10.27 -5.08 1.99
N ASP A 37 9.49 -6.14 1.85
CA ASP A 37 8.63 -6.59 2.92
C ASP A 37 8.62 -8.11 3.06
N LEU A 38 8.62 -8.59 4.31
CA LEU A 38 8.77 -9.99 4.68
C LEU A 38 7.74 -10.32 5.76
N GLU A 39 6.89 -11.31 5.51
CA GLU A 39 5.88 -11.72 6.48
C GLU A 39 5.83 -13.21 6.75
N TRP A 40 5.95 -13.55 8.03
CA TRP A 40 5.67 -14.89 8.54
C TRP A 40 4.17 -15.04 8.76
N HIS A 41 3.59 -16.07 8.14
CA HIS A 41 2.16 -16.32 8.13
C HIS A 41 1.67 -16.70 9.52
N ARG A 42 0.60 -16.04 9.97
CA ARG A 42 -0.08 -16.32 11.23
C ARG A 42 -1.59 -16.39 10.98
N PRO A 43 -2.34 -17.19 11.74
CA PRO A 43 -3.80 -17.13 11.70
C PRO A 43 -4.30 -15.71 12.00
N ARG A 44 -5.21 -15.22 11.19
CA ARG A 44 -5.86 -13.90 11.31
C ARG A 44 -7.28 -13.99 10.77
N ASP A 45 -8.10 -12.99 11.10
CA ASP A 45 -9.31 -12.72 10.33
C ASP A 45 -8.94 -12.01 9.01
N PHE A 46 -8.57 -12.82 8.02
CA PHE A 46 -8.17 -12.33 6.71
C PHE A 46 -9.30 -11.63 5.96
N THR A 47 -10.57 -11.96 6.26
CA THR A 47 -11.71 -11.32 5.61
C THR A 47 -11.83 -9.88 6.09
N SER A 48 -11.88 -9.67 7.41
CA SER A 48 -11.96 -8.33 7.99
C SER A 48 -10.75 -7.46 7.65
N LEU A 49 -9.54 -8.04 7.66
CA LEU A 49 -8.34 -7.31 7.24
C LEU A 49 -8.37 -6.93 5.76
N ALA A 50 -8.82 -7.83 4.88
CA ALA A 50 -8.96 -7.52 3.46
C ALA A 50 -10.03 -6.46 3.22
N ASP A 51 -11.15 -6.49 3.96
CA ASP A 51 -12.21 -5.50 3.87
C ASP A 51 -11.74 -4.09 4.24
N PHE A 52 -10.82 -3.98 5.19
CA PHE A 52 -10.16 -2.72 5.53
C PHE A 52 -9.08 -2.31 4.53
N ALA A 53 -8.24 -3.24 4.07
CA ALA A 53 -6.98 -2.94 3.40
C ALA A 53 -7.03 -2.99 1.87
N PHE A 54 -7.88 -3.83 1.26
CA PHE A 54 -7.75 -4.18 -0.15
C PHE A 54 -8.89 -3.65 -1.03
N SER A 55 -8.60 -3.57 -2.34
CA SER A 55 -9.58 -3.14 -3.35
C SER A 55 -10.77 -4.11 -3.43
N ALA A 56 -11.87 -3.65 -4.03
CA ALA A 56 -13.08 -4.49 -4.17
C ALA A 56 -12.82 -5.80 -4.91
N GLU A 57 -12.02 -5.76 -5.98
CA GLU A 57 -11.68 -6.92 -6.79
C GLU A 57 -10.82 -7.94 -6.00
N GLU A 58 -9.81 -7.47 -5.28
CA GLU A 58 -8.96 -8.31 -4.41
C GLU A 58 -9.78 -8.97 -3.31
N ARG A 59 -10.71 -8.23 -2.71
CA ARG A 59 -11.62 -8.74 -1.66
C ARG A 59 -12.53 -9.84 -2.20
N VAL A 60 -13.11 -9.64 -3.39
CA VAL A 60 -13.93 -10.66 -4.06
C VAL A 60 -13.10 -11.92 -4.35
N ALA A 61 -11.89 -11.75 -4.89
CA ALA A 61 -11.00 -12.86 -5.18
C ALA A 61 -10.66 -13.67 -3.91
N LEU A 62 -10.30 -13.01 -2.81
CA LEU A 62 -9.98 -13.66 -1.54
C LEU A 62 -11.16 -14.43 -0.94
N ARG A 63 -12.38 -13.86 -1.00
CA ARG A 63 -13.59 -14.52 -0.49
C ARG A 63 -13.92 -15.81 -1.24
N GLY A 64 -13.64 -15.86 -2.54
CA GLY A 64 -13.84 -17.05 -3.36
C GLY A 64 -12.85 -18.20 -3.09
N MET A 65 -11.79 -17.97 -2.29
CA MET A 65 -10.76 -18.98 -2.02
C MET A 65 -11.05 -19.81 -0.76
N SER A 66 -10.61 -21.06 -0.77
CA SER A 66 -10.47 -21.89 0.44
C SER A 66 -9.61 -21.20 1.50
N ALA A 67 -9.80 -21.49 2.79
CA ALA A 67 -9.07 -20.85 3.89
C ALA A 67 -7.54 -20.85 3.72
N ALA A 68 -6.94 -22.00 3.38
CA ALA A 68 -5.48 -22.10 3.19
C ALA A 68 -4.97 -21.23 2.02
N ARG A 69 -5.64 -21.30 0.87
CA ARG A 69 -5.32 -20.45 -0.30
C ARG A 69 -5.54 -18.97 -0.03
N ARG A 70 -6.58 -18.63 0.75
CA ARG A 70 -6.91 -17.25 1.13
C ARG A 70 -5.81 -16.64 1.98
N ALA A 71 -5.32 -17.36 3.00
CA ALA A 71 -4.23 -16.89 3.85
C ALA A 71 -2.96 -16.62 3.03
N ALA A 72 -2.54 -17.58 2.21
CA ALA A 72 -1.36 -17.43 1.36
C ALA A 72 -1.52 -16.26 0.37
N HIS A 73 -2.68 -16.13 -0.28
CA HIS A 73 -2.93 -15.05 -1.22
C HIS A 73 -3.00 -13.68 -0.54
N PHE A 74 -3.59 -13.60 0.66
CA PHE A 74 -3.61 -12.37 1.48
C PHE A 74 -2.18 -11.90 1.76
N TYR A 75 -1.31 -12.80 2.22
CA TYR A 75 0.07 -12.43 2.53
C TYR A 75 0.85 -12.00 1.29
N ARG A 76 0.63 -12.62 0.13
CA ARG A 76 1.22 -12.18 -1.15
C ARG A 76 0.79 -10.74 -1.47
N LEU A 77 -0.50 -10.43 -1.40
CA LEU A 77 -1.01 -9.07 -1.61
C LEU A 77 -0.39 -8.09 -0.61
N TRP A 78 -0.36 -8.46 0.67
CA TRP A 78 0.17 -7.65 1.76
C TRP A 78 1.63 -7.26 1.51
N VAL A 79 2.53 -8.24 1.35
CA VAL A 79 3.96 -7.95 1.19
C VAL A 79 4.24 -7.15 -0.07
N MET A 80 3.51 -7.40 -1.17
CA MET A 80 3.68 -6.62 -2.40
C MET A 80 3.29 -5.15 -2.20
N LYS A 81 2.16 -4.89 -1.54
CA LYS A 81 1.67 -3.53 -1.25
C LYS A 81 2.58 -2.80 -0.26
N GLU A 82 3.02 -3.45 0.81
CA GLU A 82 3.98 -2.88 1.77
C GLU A 82 5.34 -2.58 1.14
N ALA A 83 5.86 -3.50 0.34
CA ALA A 83 7.12 -3.28 -0.38
C ALA A 83 7.00 -2.07 -1.32
N LEU A 84 5.87 -1.90 -2.01
CA LEU A 84 5.62 -0.72 -2.84
C LEU A 84 5.45 0.56 -2.03
N ALA A 85 4.80 0.50 -0.88
CA ALA A 85 4.70 1.64 0.04
C ALA A 85 6.09 2.17 0.38
N LYS A 86 6.99 1.26 0.79
CA LYS A 86 8.39 1.56 1.11
C LYS A 86 9.17 2.06 -0.11
N ALA A 87 8.97 1.46 -1.28
CA ALA A 87 9.69 1.84 -2.51
C ALA A 87 9.25 3.20 -3.06
N LEU A 88 7.98 3.56 -2.90
CA LEU A 88 7.41 4.76 -3.50
C LEU A 88 7.27 5.92 -2.50
N ASP A 89 7.56 5.67 -1.23
CA ASP A 89 7.33 6.60 -0.11
C ASP A 89 5.84 6.98 0.02
N LEU A 90 4.98 5.97 -0.11
CA LEU A 90 3.53 6.12 0.04
C LEU A 90 3.14 5.82 1.50
N PRO A 91 2.15 6.54 2.06
CA PRO A 91 1.50 6.11 3.29
C PRO A 91 0.97 4.69 3.15
N LEU A 92 1.16 3.85 4.18
CA LEU A 92 0.81 2.44 4.13
C LEU A 92 -0.67 2.22 3.72
N LEU A 93 -1.59 2.99 4.30
CA LEU A 93 -3.02 2.86 3.98
C LEU A 93 -3.32 3.21 2.52
N GLU A 94 -2.62 4.21 1.96
CA GLU A 94 -2.78 4.56 0.54
C GLU A 94 -2.23 3.45 -0.36
N ALA A 95 -1.06 2.89 -0.04
CA ALA A 95 -0.50 1.78 -0.79
C ALA A 95 -1.41 0.54 -0.74
N LEU A 96 -1.97 0.22 0.43
CA LEU A 96 -2.91 -0.88 0.61
C LEU A 96 -4.15 -0.69 -0.27
N ALA A 97 -4.74 0.51 -0.28
CA ALA A 97 -5.95 0.80 -1.03
C ALA A 97 -5.74 0.92 -2.56
N HIS A 98 -4.61 1.50 -2.99
CA HIS A 98 -4.42 1.94 -4.37
C HIS A 98 -3.42 1.12 -5.19
N CYS A 99 -2.52 0.35 -4.58
CA CYS A 99 -1.71 -0.62 -5.32
C CYS A 99 -2.54 -1.90 -5.48
N THR A 100 -3.19 -2.09 -6.61
CA THR A 100 -4.10 -3.23 -6.82
C THR A 100 -3.42 -4.36 -7.57
N PHE A 101 -3.70 -5.60 -7.18
CA PHE A 101 -3.15 -6.79 -7.81
C PHE A 101 -4.22 -7.85 -8.03
N THR A 102 -4.16 -8.49 -9.19
CA THR A 102 -5.00 -9.64 -9.53
C THR A 102 -4.12 -10.77 -10.03
N CYS A 103 -4.53 -12.01 -9.72
CA CYS A 103 -3.85 -13.20 -10.18
C CYS A 103 -4.85 -14.09 -10.91
N HIS A 104 -4.65 -14.28 -12.21
CA HIS A 104 -5.43 -15.20 -13.04
C HIS A 104 -4.50 -16.29 -13.54
N GLU A 105 -4.84 -17.56 -13.29
CA GLU A 105 -4.03 -18.73 -13.72
C GLU A 105 -2.54 -18.63 -13.33
N GLY A 106 -2.25 -18.05 -12.16
CA GLY A 106 -0.87 -17.88 -11.67
C GLY A 106 -0.14 -16.67 -12.27
N VAL A 107 -0.75 -15.93 -13.19
CA VAL A 107 -0.20 -14.71 -13.77
C VAL A 107 -0.69 -13.51 -12.99
N TRP A 108 0.25 -12.76 -12.40
CA TRP A 108 -0.04 -11.53 -11.68
C TRP A 108 -0.08 -10.32 -12.62
N ARG A 109 -1.07 -9.47 -12.39
CA ARG A 109 -1.18 -8.12 -12.94
C ARG A 109 -1.41 -7.15 -11.81
N GLY A 110 -1.04 -5.90 -12.00
CA GLY A 110 -1.36 -4.87 -11.03
C GLY A 110 -1.32 -3.46 -11.60
N ALA A 111 -1.92 -2.55 -10.85
CA ALA A 111 -1.88 -1.12 -11.07
C ALA A 111 -1.34 -0.46 -9.81
N VAL A 112 -0.41 0.48 -10.00
CA VAL A 112 0.28 1.17 -8.90
C VAL A 112 0.21 2.66 -9.20
N PRO A 113 -0.12 3.52 -8.22
CA PRO A 113 -0.28 4.96 -8.41
C PRO A 113 1.10 5.65 -8.52
N CYS A 114 1.87 5.29 -9.54
CA CYS A 114 3.14 5.93 -9.84
C CYS A 114 3.34 6.08 -11.34
N GLU A 115 3.91 7.21 -11.74
CA GLU A 115 4.19 7.52 -13.15
C GLU A 115 5.46 6.83 -13.66
N ARG A 116 6.28 6.32 -12.72
CA ARG A 116 7.54 5.66 -13.03
C ARG A 116 7.30 4.16 -13.23
N PRO A 117 8.09 3.49 -14.09
CA PRO A 117 8.07 2.05 -14.16
C PRO A 117 8.38 1.44 -12.80
N TRP A 118 7.70 0.34 -12.51
CA TRP A 118 7.81 -0.40 -11.26
C TRP A 118 7.91 -1.89 -11.53
N ALA A 119 8.58 -2.60 -10.63
CA ALA A 119 8.62 -4.05 -10.61
C ALA A 119 8.47 -4.54 -9.17
N VAL A 120 7.79 -5.66 -9.02
CA VAL A 120 7.75 -6.42 -7.77
C VAL A 120 8.25 -7.83 -8.06
N PHE A 121 9.16 -8.31 -7.21
CA PHE A 121 9.65 -9.67 -7.19
C PHE A 121 9.10 -10.33 -5.94
N LEU A 122 8.16 -11.24 -6.12
CA LEU A 122 7.50 -11.99 -5.07
C LEU A 122 8.21 -13.34 -4.88
N TYR A 123 8.59 -13.62 -3.66
CA TYR A 123 9.29 -14.83 -3.24
C TYR A 123 8.50 -15.55 -2.15
N GLU A 124 8.63 -16.88 -2.16
CA GLU A 124 8.20 -17.75 -1.07
C GLU A 124 9.39 -18.59 -0.62
N PRO A 125 10.28 -18.03 0.23
CA PRO A 125 11.53 -18.68 0.60
C PRO A 125 11.34 -20.05 1.27
N ARG A 126 10.22 -20.20 1.99
CA ARG A 126 9.82 -21.42 2.70
C ARG A 126 8.32 -21.38 2.96
N ALA A 127 7.75 -22.53 3.32
CA ALA A 127 6.34 -22.60 3.70
C ALA A 127 6.03 -21.62 4.84
N GLY A 128 4.98 -20.82 4.67
CA GLY A 128 4.55 -19.84 5.67
C GLY A 128 5.36 -18.54 5.70
N LEU A 129 6.21 -18.27 4.71
CA LEU A 129 6.97 -17.02 4.61
C LEU A 129 6.79 -16.40 3.23
N SER A 130 6.27 -15.18 3.17
CA SER A 130 6.17 -14.39 1.93
C SER A 130 7.13 -13.21 1.99
N LEU A 131 7.76 -12.91 0.86
CA LEU A 131 8.71 -11.82 0.72
C LEU A 131 8.44 -11.10 -0.60
N ALA A 132 8.39 -9.78 -0.59
CA ALA A 132 8.38 -8.99 -1.82
C ALA A 132 9.51 -7.96 -1.81
N LEU A 133 10.20 -7.87 -2.94
CA LEU A 133 11.06 -6.73 -3.27
C LEU A 133 10.35 -5.89 -4.33
N ALA A 134 9.99 -4.67 -3.99
CA ALA A 134 9.53 -3.68 -4.93
C ALA A 134 10.66 -2.73 -5.31
N ALA A 135 10.63 -2.29 -6.56
CA ALA A 135 11.58 -1.33 -7.06
C ALA A 135 10.94 -0.43 -8.12
N SER A 136 11.30 0.85 -8.12
CA SER A 136 10.88 1.83 -9.13
C SER A 136 12.09 2.51 -9.72
N THR A 137 12.20 2.49 -11.04
CA THR A 137 13.29 3.11 -11.80
C THR A 137 12.92 3.28 -13.25
N ALA A 138 13.52 4.28 -13.93
CA ALA A 138 13.34 4.49 -15.36
C ALA A 138 13.99 3.39 -16.22
N ARG A 139 14.85 2.54 -15.64
CA ARG A 139 15.59 1.51 -16.38
C ARG A 139 15.02 0.12 -16.13
N PRO A 140 15.09 -0.79 -17.11
CA PRO A 140 14.75 -2.19 -16.89
C PRO A 140 15.57 -2.79 -15.75
N LEU A 141 14.89 -3.39 -14.77
CA LEU A 141 15.53 -4.14 -13.70
C LEU A 141 15.73 -5.60 -14.11
N ALA A 142 16.94 -6.09 -13.90
CA ALA A 142 17.20 -7.53 -13.87
C ALA A 142 16.61 -8.15 -12.60
N ALA A 143 16.45 -9.48 -12.59
CA ALA A 143 16.11 -10.18 -11.37
C ALA A 143 17.21 -9.95 -10.31
N PRO A 144 16.86 -9.68 -9.04
CA PRO A 144 17.84 -9.47 -8.00
C PRO A 144 18.57 -10.79 -7.71
N ARG A 145 19.83 -10.68 -7.30
CA ARG A 145 20.55 -11.81 -6.73
C ARG A 145 20.11 -12.00 -5.29
N VAL A 146 19.76 -13.23 -4.95
CA VAL A 146 19.20 -13.58 -3.65
C VAL A 146 20.20 -14.45 -2.89
N TYR A 147 20.36 -14.18 -1.60
CA TYR A 147 21.22 -14.95 -0.71
C TYR A 147 20.49 -15.25 0.60
N GLU A 148 20.69 -16.45 1.12
CA GLU A 148 20.38 -16.82 2.50
C GLU A 148 21.58 -16.57 3.39
N TRP A 149 21.34 -16.15 4.63
CA TRP A 149 22.36 -15.98 5.65
C TRP A 149 21.76 -16.28 7.03
N PRO A 150 22.48 -16.96 7.95
CA PRO A 150 23.80 -17.59 7.82
C PRO A 150 23.75 -19.08 7.39
N PRO A 151 24.74 -19.60 6.63
CA PRO A 151 25.83 -18.89 5.96
C PRO A 151 25.38 -18.27 4.63
N GLY A 152 26.13 -17.30 4.10
CA GLY A 152 25.86 -16.61 2.83
C GLY A 152 25.83 -17.53 1.60
N ARG A 153 24.67 -18.11 1.26
CA ARG A 153 24.49 -19.04 0.12
C ARG A 153 23.50 -18.45 -0.88
N PRO A 154 23.69 -18.64 -2.20
CA PRO A 154 22.68 -18.25 -3.18
C PRO A 154 21.32 -18.91 -2.87
N GLY A 155 20.25 -18.12 -2.85
CA GLY A 155 18.89 -18.60 -2.69
C GLY A 155 18.30 -19.07 -4.02
N THR A 156 17.61 -20.21 -4.03
CA THR A 156 16.94 -20.78 -5.21
C THR A 156 15.42 -20.71 -5.09
N TRP A 157 14.92 -19.70 -4.37
CA TRP A 157 13.49 -19.59 -4.03
C TRP A 157 12.64 -19.38 -5.28
N PRO A 158 11.42 -19.97 -5.34
CA PRO A 158 10.44 -19.65 -6.35
C PRO A 158 10.22 -18.13 -6.40
N MET A 159 10.27 -17.58 -7.61
CA MET A 159 10.13 -16.14 -7.85
C MET A 159 9.10 -15.89 -8.92
N GLN A 160 8.17 -14.99 -8.61
CA GLN A 160 7.23 -14.42 -9.56
C GLN A 160 7.57 -12.94 -9.75
N ARG A 161 7.62 -12.52 -11.00
CA ARG A 161 7.86 -11.12 -11.36
C ARG A 161 6.60 -10.53 -11.94
N LEU A 162 6.28 -9.33 -11.47
CA LEU A 162 5.28 -8.46 -12.06
C LEU A 162 5.87 -7.06 -12.22
N SER A 163 5.41 -6.34 -13.24
CA SER A 163 5.89 -4.98 -13.52
C SER A 163 4.84 -4.20 -14.29
N GLY A 164 4.87 -2.88 -14.14
CA GLY A 164 4.07 -1.94 -14.91
C GLY A 164 4.91 -0.77 -15.40
N ALA A 165 4.49 -0.16 -16.50
CA ALA A 165 5.18 1.00 -17.09
C ALA A 165 5.07 2.28 -16.24
N GLY A 166 4.21 2.27 -15.22
CA GLY A 166 3.72 3.46 -14.54
C GLY A 166 2.49 4.01 -15.25
N ALA A 167 1.53 4.53 -14.49
CA ALA A 167 0.40 5.27 -15.03
C ALA A 167 0.61 6.74 -14.65
N ALA A 168 0.62 7.64 -15.65
CA ALA A 168 0.41 9.06 -15.38
C ALA A 168 -0.87 9.16 -14.56
N SER A 169 -0.89 9.95 -13.47
CA SER A 169 -2.07 10.11 -12.65
C SER A 169 -3.17 10.79 -13.47
N GLY A 170 -3.91 10.02 -14.26
CA GLY A 170 -5.14 10.43 -14.91
C GLY A 170 -6.18 10.58 -13.82
N GLU A 171 -6.55 11.83 -13.55
CA GLU A 171 -7.66 12.26 -12.72
C GLU A 171 -7.59 11.79 -11.26
N ARG A 172 -7.03 12.67 -10.41
CA ARG A 172 -7.55 12.80 -9.04
C ARG A 172 -9.07 12.90 -9.16
N CYS A 173 -9.79 11.89 -8.68
CA CYS A 173 -11.22 12.00 -8.44
C CYS A 173 -11.41 13.23 -7.56
N ALA A 174 -11.84 14.34 -8.17
CA ALA A 174 -12.20 15.53 -7.42
C ALA A 174 -13.33 15.11 -6.46
N PRO A 175 -13.30 15.53 -5.18
CA PRO A 175 -14.47 15.36 -4.34
C PRO A 175 -15.67 16.01 -5.04
N PRO A 176 -16.88 15.43 -4.93
CA PRO A 176 -18.05 16.03 -5.56
C PRO A 176 -18.17 17.48 -5.10
N ALA A 177 -18.15 18.40 -6.08
CA ALA A 177 -18.31 19.82 -5.84
C ALA A 177 -19.61 20.02 -5.06
N MET A 178 -19.48 20.53 -3.83
CA MET A 178 -20.59 21.00 -3.04
C MET A 178 -21.28 22.09 -3.87
N ARG A 179 -22.46 21.79 -4.42
CA ARG A 179 -23.27 22.78 -5.13
C ARG A 179 -23.59 23.90 -4.15
N GLN A 180 -22.99 25.07 -4.38
CA GLN A 180 -23.49 26.31 -3.85
C GLN A 180 -24.61 26.75 -4.79
N ASP A 181 -25.85 26.72 -4.31
CA ASP A 181 -26.96 27.38 -4.98
C ASP A 181 -26.76 28.90 -4.89
N PRO A 182 -26.81 29.64 -6.01
CA PRO A 182 -26.81 31.09 -5.98
C PRO A 182 -28.24 31.62 -5.85
N THR A 183 -28.46 32.36 -4.77
CA THR A 183 -29.27 33.58 -4.66
C THR A 183 -30.73 33.55 -5.11
N GLU A 184 -31.63 33.77 -4.15
CA GLU A 184 -32.74 34.70 -4.31
C GLU A 184 -32.78 35.66 -3.12
N SER A 185 -33.02 36.93 -3.42
CA SER A 185 -32.86 38.09 -2.55
C SER A 185 -34.12 38.95 -2.55
N ALA A 186 -34.32 39.68 -1.45
CA ALA A 186 -35.29 40.77 -1.19
C ALA A 186 -36.74 40.34 -0.86
N THR A 187 -37.48 40.92 0.10
CA THR A 187 -37.37 42.17 0.91
C THR A 187 -38.40 42.15 2.05
N CYS A 188 -38.18 42.98 3.10
CA CYS A 188 -39.11 43.70 4.02
C CYS A 188 -40.59 43.28 4.08
N ASP A 189 -41.30 43.23 5.22
CA ASP A 189 -41.26 44.16 6.36
C ASP A 189 -42.12 43.66 7.56
N SER A 190 -41.79 44.19 8.73
CA SER A 190 -42.65 44.49 9.90
C SER A 190 -43.13 43.42 10.90
N ALA A 191 -42.55 43.58 12.11
CA ALA A 191 -43.15 43.59 13.45
C ALA A 191 -43.78 42.31 14.03
N TYR A 192 -43.24 41.87 15.19
CA TYR A 192 -43.96 41.95 16.47
C TYR A 192 -43.00 41.68 17.65
N SER A 193 -43.26 42.39 18.74
CA SER A 193 -42.39 42.67 19.88
C SER A 193 -42.18 41.52 20.88
N HIS A 194 -41.05 41.60 21.60
CA HIS A 194 -40.73 40.87 22.83
C HIS A 194 -41.75 41.12 23.97
N PRO A 195 -41.83 40.19 24.94
CA PRO A 195 -41.20 40.47 26.23
C PRO A 195 -40.38 39.29 26.81
N GLY A 196 -39.43 39.64 27.67
CA GLY A 196 -38.47 38.75 28.33
C GLY A 196 -39.01 37.88 29.48
N PRO A 197 -38.12 37.22 30.23
CA PRO A 197 -38.36 35.93 30.88
C PRO A 197 -38.69 36.05 32.39
N PRO A 198 -38.99 34.93 33.06
CA PRO A 198 -38.62 34.77 34.46
C PRO A 198 -37.49 33.73 34.61
N VAL A 199 -36.39 34.21 35.20
CA VAL A 199 -35.31 33.45 35.81
C VAL A 199 -35.86 32.76 37.06
N THR A 200 -35.65 31.46 37.22
CA THR A 200 -35.84 30.78 38.51
C THR A 200 -34.48 30.43 39.09
N ALA A 201 -34.20 31.01 40.25
CA ALA A 201 -32.98 30.89 41.03
C ALA A 201 -32.84 29.52 41.70
N LEU A 202 -31.58 29.10 41.89
CA LEU A 202 -31.17 28.05 42.81
C LEU A 202 -31.75 28.28 44.22
N ARG A 203 -32.06 27.17 44.92
CA ARG A 203 -32.09 27.13 46.38
C ARG A 203 -30.93 26.27 46.90
N PRO A 204 -30.31 26.64 48.04
CA PRO A 204 -29.27 25.86 48.69
C PRO A 204 -29.83 24.82 49.67
N ASP A 205 -29.01 23.79 49.88
CA ASP A 205 -28.82 22.89 51.02
C ASP A 205 -30.00 22.19 51.71
N ALA A 206 -29.89 20.85 51.72
CA ALA A 206 -30.06 19.99 52.90
C ALA A 206 -29.11 18.78 52.78
#